data_AF-A0A6C2YP66-F1
#
_entry.id   AF-A0A6C2YP66-F1
#
_cell.length_a   1.000
_cell.length_b   1.000
_cell.length_c   1.000
_cell.angle_alpha   90.00
_cell.angle_beta   90.00
_cell.angle_gamma   90.00
#
_symmetry.space_group_name_H-M   'P 1'
#
loop_
_entity.id
_entity.type
_entity.pdbx_description
1 polymer ?
#
loop_
_entity_poly.entity_id
_entity_poly.type
_entity_poly.pdbx_seq_one_letter_code
_entity_poly.pdbx_strand_id
1 'polypeptide(L)'
;MKIQTRPWFLMGLSSLFLGLLAISASDRARAAAVATSDFQAAVESEISYLKKRLGEPKADKALPTLKTAAFIIAHLAQNQIAAKTGDAKQLATLRDAALEVAAAVNKKDLATATKLASGLSVDIKASASANPAPVTLVGLHDFELHTLMSPFRIERANGRGYEKAVRDFAKSVKNVDEAISLGVKLEAYAELTAAMAPDDEGSMKTKANWVKWSNEMKKNATDAVAALKKGKAGEKTAAASFKKLDASCTACHNVFRE
;
A
#
# COMPACT_ATOMS: atom_id res chain seq x y z
N MET A 1 50.59 51.16 29.03
CA MET A 1 50.11 51.19 27.63
C MET A 1 48.60 51.33 27.66
N LYS A 2 48.03 52.24 26.85
CA LYS A 2 46.66 52.76 26.96
C LYS A 2 45.59 51.72 26.64
N ILE A 3 44.51 51.77 27.43
CA ILE A 3 43.20 51.15 27.21
C ILE A 3 42.55 51.80 25.99
N GLN A 4 42.02 50.99 25.07
CA GLN A 4 41.20 51.49 23.96
C GLN A 4 39.93 50.62 23.84
N THR A 5 38.92 50.99 24.62
CA THR A 5 37.53 50.59 24.43
C THR A 5 36.92 51.38 23.28
N ARG A 6 36.27 50.71 22.32
CA ARG A 6 35.33 51.37 21.40
C ARG A 6 33.92 50.80 21.54
N PRO A 7 32.91 51.67 21.68
CA PRO A 7 31.51 51.29 21.85
C PRO A 7 30.77 51.19 20.50
N TRP A 8 29.64 50.47 20.55
CA TRP A 8 28.39 50.73 19.82
C TRP A 8 28.39 50.71 18.29
N PHE A 9 27.73 49.68 17.73
CA PHE A 9 26.67 49.88 16.72
C PHE A 9 25.60 48.79 16.89
N LEU A 10 24.55 49.14 17.64
CA LEU A 10 23.20 48.61 17.49
C LEU A 10 22.61 49.22 16.22
N MET A 11 22.09 48.40 15.29
CA MET A 11 20.88 48.63 14.48
C MET A 11 20.85 47.64 13.31
N GLY A 12 19.73 46.92 13.17
CA GLY A 12 19.47 46.04 12.03
C GLY A 12 18.65 44.79 12.35
N LEU A 13 17.75 44.85 13.34
CA LEU A 13 16.71 43.85 13.55
C LEU A 13 15.60 44.04 12.50
N SER A 14 15.00 42.93 12.08
CA SER A 14 13.70 42.83 11.39
C SER A 14 13.72 42.97 9.87
N SER A 15 13.96 41.85 9.17
CA SER A 15 13.42 41.59 7.83
C SER A 15 13.38 40.08 7.55
N LEU A 16 12.17 39.56 7.41
CA LEU A 16 11.79 38.28 6.79
C LEU A 16 12.21 36.96 7.48
N PHE A 17 11.59 36.67 8.62
CA PHE A 17 11.32 35.30 9.09
C PHE A 17 9.81 35.00 9.04
N LEU A 18 9.14 35.36 7.94
CA LEU A 18 7.75 34.96 7.66
C LEU A 18 7.69 34.31 6.27
N GLY A 19 7.65 32.98 6.26
CA GLY A 19 7.44 32.24 5.01
C GLY A 19 7.67 30.72 5.09
N LEU A 20 7.93 30.15 6.27
CA LEU A 20 8.32 28.74 6.40
C LEU A 20 7.38 27.85 7.24
N LEU A 21 6.16 28.31 7.54
CA LEU A 21 5.20 27.54 8.37
C LEU A 21 3.77 27.51 7.80
N ALA A 22 3.64 27.41 6.48
CA ALA A 22 2.35 27.13 5.84
C ALA A 22 2.47 26.07 4.72
N ILE A 23 3.28 25.03 4.92
CA ILE A 23 2.95 23.72 4.33
C ILE A 23 1.80 23.18 5.17
N SER A 24 0.65 23.78 4.89
CA SER A 24 -0.65 23.41 5.41
C SER A 24 -0.82 21.91 5.17
N ALA A 25 -1.27 21.17 6.18
CA ALA A 25 -1.67 19.77 6.06
C ALA A 25 -2.72 19.50 4.95
N SER A 26 -3.24 20.55 4.29
CA SER A 26 -4.11 20.53 3.11
C SER A 26 -3.41 20.09 1.81
N ASP A 27 -2.08 20.16 1.71
CA ASP A 27 -1.32 19.69 0.54
C ASP A 27 -0.69 18.30 0.72
N ARG A 28 -1.22 17.50 1.66
CA ARG A 28 -1.16 16.04 1.48
C ARG A 28 -1.95 15.75 0.21
N ALA A 29 -1.25 15.84 -0.93
CA ALA A 29 -1.76 15.62 -2.27
C ALA A 29 -2.72 14.46 -2.19
N ARG A 30 -4.01 14.80 -2.34
CA ARG A 30 -5.11 13.85 -2.30
C ARG A 30 -4.67 12.71 -3.21
N ALA A 31 -4.44 11.52 -2.64
CA ALA A 31 -4.01 10.39 -3.44
C ALA A 31 -5.00 10.30 -4.61
N ALA A 32 -4.50 10.45 -5.84
CA ALA A 32 -5.36 10.42 -7.00
C ALA A 32 -6.16 9.12 -6.91
N ALA A 33 -7.48 9.23 -6.93
CA ALA A 33 -8.33 8.08 -6.73
C ALA A 33 -7.98 7.04 -7.80
N VAL A 34 -7.73 5.79 -7.39
CA VAL A 34 -7.72 4.67 -8.34
C VAL A 34 -9.09 4.66 -9.02
N ALA A 35 -9.12 4.55 -10.35
CA ALA A 35 -10.38 4.52 -11.09
C ALA A 35 -11.28 3.40 -10.55
N THR A 36 -12.59 3.65 -10.47
CA THR A 36 -13.54 2.72 -9.83
C THR A 36 -13.45 1.30 -10.38
N SER A 37 -13.29 1.13 -11.69
CA SER A 37 -13.16 -0.19 -12.32
C SER A 37 -11.86 -0.91 -11.94
N ASP A 38 -10.75 -0.18 -11.79
CA ASP A 38 -9.47 -0.78 -11.39
C ASP A 38 -9.50 -1.17 -9.90
N PHE A 39 -10.14 -0.35 -9.08
CA PHE A 39 -10.43 -0.68 -7.68
C PHE A 39 -11.27 -1.96 -7.58
N GLN A 40 -12.37 -2.05 -8.32
CA GLN A 40 -13.25 -3.23 -8.33
C GLN A 40 -12.47 -4.48 -8.75
N ALA A 41 -11.74 -4.42 -9.87
CA ALA A 41 -10.95 -5.55 -10.35
C ALA A 41 -9.86 -6.00 -9.36
N ALA A 42 -9.19 -5.05 -8.68
CA ALA A 42 -8.21 -5.37 -7.66
C ALA A 42 -8.85 -6.03 -6.43
N VAL A 43 -9.97 -5.49 -5.94
CA VAL A 43 -10.69 -6.07 -4.78
C VAL A 43 -11.27 -7.44 -5.12
N GLU A 44 -11.91 -7.60 -6.28
CA GLU A 44 -12.46 -8.89 -6.73
C GLU A 44 -11.38 -9.96 -6.87
N SER A 45 -10.19 -9.58 -7.36
CA SER A 45 -9.03 -10.48 -7.42
C SER A 45 -8.62 -10.97 -6.03
N GLU A 46 -8.59 -10.09 -5.02
CA GLU A 46 -8.28 -10.45 -3.63
C GLU A 46 -9.38 -11.28 -2.98
N ILE A 47 -10.66 -10.94 -3.20
CA ILE A 47 -11.82 -11.71 -2.71
C ILE A 47 -11.79 -13.13 -3.30
N SER A 48 -11.55 -13.24 -4.61
CA SER A 48 -11.47 -14.53 -5.30
C SER A 48 -10.32 -15.38 -4.76
N TYR A 49 -9.16 -14.77 -4.52
CA TYR A 49 -8.02 -15.43 -3.89
C TYR A 49 -8.36 -15.95 -2.49
N LEU A 50 -8.97 -15.12 -1.63
CA LEU A 50 -9.40 -15.51 -0.28
C LEU A 50 -10.36 -16.70 -0.32
N LYS A 51 -11.45 -16.59 -1.08
CA LYS A 51 -12.48 -17.64 -1.20
C LYS A 51 -11.88 -18.97 -1.65
N LYS A 52 -11.04 -18.93 -2.69
CA LYS A 52 -10.34 -20.11 -3.20
C LYS A 52 -9.40 -20.70 -2.15
N ARG A 53 -8.47 -19.90 -1.64
CA ARG A 53 -7.36 -20.39 -0.81
C ARG A 53 -7.81 -20.84 0.57
N LEU A 54 -8.85 -20.24 1.15
CA LEU A 54 -9.43 -20.70 2.42
C LEU A 54 -10.14 -22.06 2.30
N GLY A 55 -10.66 -22.39 1.12
CA GLY A 55 -11.29 -23.69 0.85
C GLY A 55 -10.31 -24.82 0.50
N GLU A 56 -9.02 -24.52 0.33
CA GLU A 56 -8.03 -25.52 -0.05
C GLU A 56 -7.48 -26.31 1.16
N PRO A 57 -7.13 -27.60 0.98
CA PRO A 57 -6.35 -28.32 1.96
C PRO A 57 -5.04 -27.56 2.25
N LYS A 58 -4.68 -27.44 3.52
CA LYS A 58 -3.48 -26.72 3.99
C LYS A 58 -3.53 -25.19 3.85
N ALA A 59 -4.72 -24.58 3.90
CA ALA A 59 -4.88 -23.12 4.00
C ALA A 59 -4.11 -22.52 5.20
N ASP A 60 -3.89 -23.30 6.27
CA ASP A 60 -3.07 -22.93 7.44
C ASP A 60 -1.61 -22.59 7.09
N LYS A 61 -1.10 -23.06 5.95
CA LYS A 61 0.26 -22.73 5.49
C LYS A 61 0.35 -21.36 4.82
N ALA A 62 -0.78 -20.77 4.45
CA ALA A 62 -0.87 -19.49 3.77
C ALA A 62 -1.44 -18.37 4.67
N LEU A 63 -1.52 -18.57 6.00
CA LEU A 63 -2.12 -17.59 6.92
C LEU A 63 -1.60 -16.16 6.74
N PRO A 64 -0.28 -15.91 6.61
CA PRO A 64 0.20 -14.54 6.39
C PRO A 64 -0.32 -13.94 5.08
N THR A 65 -0.37 -14.75 4.00
CA THR A 65 -0.79 -14.29 2.67
C THR A 65 -2.29 -14.07 2.59
N LEU A 66 -3.08 -14.93 3.26
CA LEU A 66 -4.52 -14.75 3.45
C LEU A 66 -4.81 -13.47 4.26
N LYS A 67 -4.09 -13.25 5.36
CA LYS A 67 -4.21 -12.04 6.17
C LYS A 67 -3.92 -10.79 5.33
N THR A 68 -2.82 -10.80 4.57
CA THR A 68 -2.46 -9.68 3.70
C THR A 68 -3.49 -9.40 2.62
N ALA A 69 -4.06 -10.42 1.97
CA ALA A 69 -5.12 -10.23 0.98
C ALA A 69 -6.32 -9.45 1.56
N ALA A 70 -6.74 -9.82 2.77
CA ALA A 70 -7.80 -9.12 3.49
C ALA A 70 -7.42 -7.67 3.85
N PHE A 71 -6.19 -7.43 4.32
CA PHE A 71 -5.70 -6.08 4.60
C PHE A 71 -5.58 -5.19 3.34
N ILE A 72 -5.24 -5.76 2.19
CA ILE A 72 -5.21 -5.01 0.92
C ILE A 72 -6.63 -4.58 0.51
N ILE A 73 -7.64 -5.44 0.67
CA ILE A 73 -9.05 -5.05 0.44
C ILE A 73 -9.43 -3.89 1.37
N ALA A 74 -9.12 -4.01 2.66
CA ALA A 74 -9.42 -2.98 3.65
C ALA A 74 -8.75 -1.63 3.32
N HIS A 75 -7.47 -1.68 2.94
CA HIS A 75 -6.70 -0.50 2.57
C HIS A 75 -7.22 0.17 1.30
N LEU A 76 -7.51 -0.62 0.25
CA LEU A 76 -8.09 -0.10 -0.99
C LEU A 76 -9.45 0.57 -0.74
N ALA A 77 -10.32 -0.04 0.07
CA ALA A 77 -11.60 0.56 0.44
C ALA A 77 -11.41 1.88 1.21
N GLN A 78 -10.48 1.92 2.16
CA GLN A 78 -10.14 3.13 2.91
C GLN A 78 -9.63 4.27 2.00
N ASN A 79 -8.82 3.94 0.99
CA ASN A 79 -8.34 4.91 0.00
C ASN A 79 -9.48 5.50 -0.83
N GLN A 80 -10.47 4.70 -1.23
CA GLN A 80 -11.66 5.18 -1.94
C GLN A 80 -12.52 6.11 -1.05
N ILE A 81 -12.66 5.81 0.24
CA ILE A 81 -13.33 6.71 1.20
C ILE A 81 -12.60 8.06 1.28
N ALA A 82 -11.27 8.04 1.43
CA ALA A 82 -10.46 9.25 1.50
C ALA A 82 -10.52 10.08 0.20
N ALA A 83 -10.55 9.40 -0.95
CA ALA A 83 -10.72 10.01 -2.26
C ALA A 83 -12.14 10.61 -2.46
N LYS A 84 -13.13 10.17 -1.67
CA LYS A 84 -14.56 10.48 -1.81
C LYS A 84 -15.14 9.91 -3.11
N THR A 85 -14.77 8.68 -3.45
CA THR A 85 -15.21 7.97 -4.65
C THR A 85 -16.05 6.76 -4.24
N GLY A 86 -17.37 6.84 -4.48
CA GLY A 86 -18.34 5.80 -4.07
C GLY A 86 -19.08 6.13 -2.76
N ASP A 87 -19.91 5.20 -2.30
CA ASP A 87 -20.64 5.32 -1.02
C ASP A 87 -19.69 5.00 0.15
N ALA A 88 -19.44 6.01 0.99
CA ALA A 88 -18.51 5.90 2.11
C ALA A 88 -18.91 4.84 3.15
N LYS A 89 -20.21 4.60 3.37
CA LYS A 89 -20.69 3.56 4.30
C LYS A 89 -20.55 2.17 3.70
N GLN A 90 -20.83 2.00 2.40
CA GLN A 90 -20.56 0.75 1.70
C GLN A 90 -19.08 0.39 1.75
N LEU A 91 -18.19 1.33 1.44
CA LEU A 91 -16.74 1.11 1.48
C LEU A 91 -16.24 0.83 2.90
N ALA A 92 -16.77 1.53 3.91
CA ALA A 92 -16.45 1.24 5.30
C ALA A 92 -16.91 -0.17 5.69
N THR A 93 -18.09 -0.61 5.22
CA THR A 93 -18.58 -1.98 5.44
C THR A 93 -17.67 -3.01 4.78
N LEU A 94 -17.21 -2.78 3.55
CA LEU A 94 -16.24 -3.65 2.87
C LEU A 94 -14.92 -3.73 3.64
N ARG A 95 -14.40 -2.58 4.10
CA ARG A 95 -13.18 -2.51 4.90
C ARG A 95 -13.33 -3.34 6.18
N ASP A 96 -14.38 -3.09 6.94
CA ASP A 96 -14.58 -3.71 8.25
C ASP A 96 -14.80 -5.23 8.10
N ALA A 97 -15.58 -5.68 7.11
CA ALA A 97 -15.76 -7.10 6.81
C ALA A 97 -14.45 -7.79 6.40
N ALA A 98 -13.58 -7.12 5.64
CA ALA A 98 -12.26 -7.65 5.30
C ALA A 98 -11.37 -7.76 6.56
N LEU A 99 -11.43 -6.78 7.47
CA LEU A 99 -10.71 -6.85 8.75
C LEU A 99 -11.22 -7.97 9.65
N GLU A 100 -12.51 -8.30 9.63
CA GLU A 100 -13.03 -9.47 10.33
C GLU A 100 -12.46 -10.79 9.78
N VAL A 101 -12.32 -10.90 8.44
CA VAL A 101 -11.62 -12.05 7.82
C VAL A 101 -10.18 -12.11 8.31
N ALA A 102 -9.47 -10.98 8.31
CA ALA A 102 -8.08 -10.91 8.78
C ALA A 102 -7.95 -11.33 10.26
N ALA A 103 -8.88 -10.90 11.11
CA ALA A 103 -8.94 -11.27 12.53
C ALA A 103 -9.14 -12.78 12.72
N ALA A 104 -10.05 -13.40 11.96
CA ALA A 104 -10.29 -14.85 12.00
C ALA A 104 -9.07 -15.64 11.53
N VAL A 105 -8.43 -15.20 10.44
CA VAL A 105 -7.16 -15.78 9.95
C VAL A 105 -6.05 -15.67 11.00
N ASN A 106 -5.94 -14.53 11.69
CA ASN A 106 -4.93 -14.34 12.74
C ASN A 106 -5.13 -15.32 13.91
N LYS A 107 -6.39 -15.57 14.29
CA LYS A 107 -6.77 -16.57 15.31
C LYS A 107 -6.69 -18.03 14.81
N LYS A 108 -6.29 -18.25 13.55
CA LYS A 108 -6.28 -19.56 12.86
C LYS A 108 -7.66 -20.23 12.80
N ASP A 109 -8.73 -19.46 12.92
CA ASP A 109 -10.11 -19.93 12.78
C ASP A 109 -10.52 -19.90 11.31
N LEU A 110 -10.06 -20.91 10.56
CA LEU A 110 -10.28 -21.02 9.11
C LEU A 110 -11.74 -21.22 8.75
N ALA A 111 -12.54 -21.85 9.63
CA ALA A 111 -13.97 -22.04 9.40
C ALA A 111 -14.70 -20.69 9.43
N THR A 112 -14.45 -19.88 10.45
CA THR A 112 -15.00 -18.53 10.54
C THR A 112 -14.48 -17.65 9.40
N ALA A 113 -13.18 -17.69 9.10
CA ALA A 113 -12.61 -16.93 7.99
C ALA A 113 -13.26 -17.28 6.64
N THR A 114 -13.53 -18.56 6.39
CA THR A 114 -14.20 -19.02 5.15
C THR A 114 -15.63 -18.49 5.07
N LYS A 115 -16.39 -18.55 6.18
CA LYS A 115 -17.74 -18.02 6.25
C LYS A 115 -17.78 -16.51 6.00
N LEU A 116 -16.89 -15.76 6.64
CA LEU A 116 -16.77 -14.31 6.47
C LEU A 116 -16.37 -13.95 5.03
N ALA A 117 -15.33 -14.61 4.48
CA ALA A 117 -14.84 -14.36 3.12
C ALA A 117 -15.91 -14.63 2.05
N SER A 118 -16.81 -15.60 2.29
CA SER A 118 -17.93 -15.88 1.39
C SER A 118 -18.89 -14.69 1.24
N GLY A 119 -19.04 -13.87 2.29
CA GLY A 119 -19.87 -12.66 2.29
C GLY A 119 -19.21 -11.41 1.68
N LEU A 120 -17.92 -11.46 1.36
CA LEU A 120 -17.24 -10.33 0.72
C LEU A 120 -17.71 -10.14 -0.73
N SER A 121 -17.98 -8.89 -1.08
CA SER A 121 -18.32 -8.39 -2.41
C SER A 121 -17.94 -6.91 -2.52
N VAL A 122 -17.57 -6.45 -3.72
CA VAL A 122 -17.40 -5.00 -4.00
C VAL A 122 -18.73 -4.24 -3.82
N ASP A 123 -19.85 -4.92 -4.08
CA ASP A 123 -21.21 -4.39 -3.95
C ASP A 123 -21.85 -4.75 -2.60
N ILE A 124 -21.03 -4.90 -1.55
CA ILE A 124 -21.53 -5.20 -0.21
C ILE A 124 -22.53 -4.12 0.25
N LYS A 125 -23.69 -4.54 0.77
CA LYS A 125 -24.69 -3.60 1.25
C LYS A 125 -24.13 -2.80 2.43
N ALA A 126 -24.25 -1.47 2.36
CA ALA A 126 -23.83 -0.58 3.45
C ALA A 126 -24.52 -0.96 4.78
N SER A 127 -23.73 -1.15 5.82
CA SER A 127 -24.21 -1.25 7.19
C SER A 127 -24.54 0.15 7.74
N ALA A 128 -25.64 0.27 8.47
CA ALA A 128 -26.03 1.51 9.13
C ALA A 128 -24.99 1.97 10.17
N SER A 129 -24.30 1.02 10.80
CA SER A 129 -23.26 1.24 11.82
C SER A 129 -21.86 1.45 11.25
N ALA A 130 -21.67 1.36 9.94
CA ALA A 130 -20.35 1.51 9.32
C ALA A 130 -19.82 2.94 9.53
N ASN A 131 -18.59 3.05 10.03
CA ASN A 131 -17.93 4.32 10.28
C ASN A 131 -16.90 4.61 9.18
N PRO A 132 -17.08 5.67 8.36
CA PRO A 132 -16.14 6.02 7.29
C PRO A 132 -14.84 6.66 7.80
N ALA A 133 -14.70 6.91 9.10
CA ALA A 133 -13.43 7.37 9.67
C ALA A 133 -12.31 6.35 9.38
N PRO A 134 -11.07 6.81 9.10
CA PRO A 134 -9.97 5.92 8.82
C PRO A 134 -9.62 5.06 10.04
N VAL A 135 -9.26 3.81 9.78
CA VAL A 135 -8.76 2.84 10.76
C VAL A 135 -7.26 2.67 10.55
N THR A 136 -6.51 2.64 11.65
CA THR A 136 -5.08 2.34 11.62
C THR A 136 -4.89 0.84 11.37
N LEU A 137 -4.29 0.50 10.23
CA LEU A 137 -4.13 -0.89 9.81
C LEU A 137 -2.83 -1.53 10.32
N VAL A 138 -1.77 -0.73 10.45
CA VAL A 138 -0.47 -1.23 10.93
C VAL A 138 -0.57 -1.68 12.38
N GLY A 139 -0.10 -2.90 12.67
CA GLY A 139 -0.17 -3.51 14.00
C GLY A 139 -1.53 -4.12 14.37
N LEU A 140 -2.61 -3.80 13.65
CA LEU A 140 -3.91 -4.41 13.87
C LEU A 140 -3.83 -5.93 13.56
N HIS A 141 -4.30 -6.79 14.46
CA HIS A 141 -4.25 -8.26 14.29
C HIS A 141 -2.84 -8.79 13.94
N ASP A 142 -1.81 -8.28 14.62
CA ASP A 142 -0.40 -8.64 14.39
C ASP A 142 0.01 -8.45 12.91
N PHE A 143 -0.54 -7.42 12.26
CA PHE A 143 -0.23 -7.09 10.86
C PHE A 143 1.09 -6.31 10.79
N GLU A 144 2.15 -7.08 10.62
CA GLU A 144 3.53 -6.60 10.51
C GLU A 144 4.10 -6.78 9.10
N LEU A 145 5.25 -6.16 8.86
CA LEU A 145 5.95 -6.19 7.57
C LEU A 145 6.14 -7.60 7.01
N HIS A 146 6.55 -8.57 7.84
CA HIS A 146 6.73 -9.95 7.41
C HIS A 146 5.44 -10.56 6.83
N THR A 147 4.29 -10.20 7.40
CA THR A 147 2.98 -10.61 6.88
C THR A 147 2.70 -9.90 5.56
N LEU A 148 2.85 -8.57 5.53
CA LEU A 148 2.66 -7.74 4.33
C LEU A 148 3.49 -8.24 3.15
N MET A 149 4.72 -8.69 3.37
CA MET A 149 5.61 -9.18 2.30
C MET A 149 5.34 -10.63 1.87
N SER A 150 4.51 -11.39 2.59
CA SER A 150 4.28 -12.81 2.29
C SER A 150 3.76 -13.11 0.86
N PRO A 151 2.90 -12.28 0.22
CA PRO A 151 2.44 -12.53 -1.16
C PRO A 151 3.55 -12.45 -2.22
N PHE A 152 4.68 -11.80 -1.92
CA PHE A 152 5.82 -11.71 -2.84
C PHE A 152 6.60 -13.01 -2.95
N ARG A 153 6.48 -13.90 -1.96
CA ARG A 153 7.11 -15.23 -2.00
C ARG A 153 6.59 -16.04 -3.17
N ILE A 154 7.41 -17.00 -3.61
CA ILE A 154 6.99 -18.00 -4.60
C ILE A 154 5.83 -18.85 -4.07
N GLU A 155 5.02 -19.40 -4.97
CA GLU A 155 3.83 -20.20 -4.64
C GLU A 155 4.16 -21.42 -3.77
N ARG A 156 5.31 -22.08 -4.02
CA ARG A 156 5.79 -23.21 -3.21
C ARG A 156 5.99 -22.84 -1.73
N ALA A 157 6.24 -21.55 -1.45
CA ALA A 157 6.36 -21.00 -0.09
C ALA A 157 5.05 -20.34 0.39
N ASN A 158 3.92 -20.73 -0.20
CA ASN A 158 2.57 -20.22 0.08
C ASN A 158 2.36 -18.72 -0.22
N GLY A 159 3.24 -18.12 -1.01
CA GLY A 159 3.04 -16.77 -1.54
C GLY A 159 2.21 -16.76 -2.83
N ARG A 160 2.23 -15.63 -3.53
CA ARG A 160 1.50 -15.40 -4.79
C ARG A 160 2.41 -15.06 -5.96
N GLY A 161 3.73 -15.12 -5.75
CA GLY A 161 4.72 -14.85 -6.79
C GLY A 161 4.71 -13.41 -7.31
N TYR A 162 4.27 -12.43 -6.51
CA TYR A 162 4.20 -11.03 -6.97
C TYR A 162 5.56 -10.49 -7.43
N GLU A 163 6.66 -10.88 -6.78
CA GLU A 163 8.01 -10.52 -7.24
C GLU A 163 8.31 -11.10 -8.64
N LYS A 164 7.90 -12.34 -8.90
CA LYS A 164 8.04 -12.95 -10.22
C LYS A 164 7.17 -12.21 -11.26
N ALA A 165 5.91 -11.91 -10.91
CA ALA A 165 4.99 -11.20 -11.80
C ALA A 165 5.51 -9.80 -12.19
N VAL A 166 6.04 -9.04 -11.23
CA VAL A 166 6.70 -7.75 -11.49
C VAL A 166 7.85 -7.91 -12.49
N ARG A 167 8.73 -8.89 -12.28
CA ARG A 167 9.86 -9.16 -13.20
C ARG A 167 9.42 -9.61 -14.58
N ASP A 168 8.32 -10.36 -14.67
CA ASP A 168 7.76 -10.80 -15.95
C ASP A 168 7.15 -9.62 -16.71
N PHE A 169 6.38 -8.75 -16.05
CA PHE A 169 5.83 -7.54 -16.65
C PHE A 169 6.91 -6.50 -17.00
N ALA A 170 8.02 -6.46 -16.25
CA ALA A 170 9.19 -5.65 -16.59
C ALA A 170 9.85 -6.05 -17.93
N LYS A 171 9.70 -7.31 -18.35
CA LYS A 171 10.17 -7.81 -19.66
C LYS A 171 9.13 -7.55 -20.75
N SER A 172 7.87 -7.89 -20.47
CA SER A 172 6.75 -7.73 -21.41
C SER A 172 5.41 -7.80 -20.69
N VAL A 173 4.51 -6.84 -20.95
CA VAL A 173 3.14 -6.91 -20.44
C VAL A 173 2.28 -7.71 -21.41
N LYS A 174 2.01 -8.99 -21.08
CA LYS A 174 1.19 -9.88 -21.92
C LYS A 174 -0.29 -9.90 -21.53
N ASN A 175 -0.59 -9.56 -20.28
CA ASN A 175 -1.93 -9.51 -19.73
C ASN A 175 -2.11 -8.13 -19.08
N VAL A 176 -2.78 -7.22 -19.79
CA VAL A 176 -2.94 -5.83 -19.36
C VAL A 176 -3.79 -5.72 -18.11
N ASP A 177 -4.89 -6.47 -18.03
CA ASP A 177 -5.81 -6.40 -16.89
C ASP A 177 -5.16 -6.94 -15.62
N GLU A 178 -4.42 -8.05 -15.72
CA GLU A 178 -3.64 -8.59 -14.60
C GLU A 178 -2.54 -7.62 -14.15
N ALA A 179 -1.86 -6.96 -15.11
CA ALA A 179 -0.83 -5.98 -14.80
C ALA A 179 -1.42 -4.71 -14.15
N ILE A 180 -2.59 -4.24 -14.58
CA ILE A 180 -3.31 -3.13 -13.93
C ILE A 180 -3.70 -3.53 -12.51
N SER A 181 -4.34 -4.70 -12.34
CA SER A 181 -4.75 -5.21 -11.03
C SER A 181 -3.54 -5.33 -10.08
N LEU A 182 -2.41 -5.87 -10.56
CA LEU A 182 -1.18 -5.95 -9.78
C LEU A 182 -0.64 -4.55 -9.45
N GLY A 183 -0.61 -3.61 -10.39
CA GLY A 183 -0.17 -2.24 -10.16
C GLY A 183 -0.96 -1.56 -9.03
N VAL A 184 -2.29 -1.61 -9.08
CA VAL A 184 -3.17 -1.06 -8.02
C VAL A 184 -2.86 -1.67 -6.65
N LYS A 185 -2.66 -3.00 -6.61
CA LYS A 185 -2.29 -3.67 -5.36
C LYS A 185 -0.93 -3.20 -4.87
N LEU A 186 0.07 -3.08 -5.74
CA LEU A 186 1.42 -2.64 -5.39
C LEU A 186 1.45 -1.20 -4.86
N GLU A 187 0.54 -0.32 -5.30
CA GLU A 187 0.33 0.99 -4.66
C GLU A 187 -0.09 0.83 -3.19
N ALA A 188 -1.08 -0.03 -2.92
CA ALA A 188 -1.51 -0.32 -1.54
C ALA A 188 -0.38 -0.95 -0.69
N TYR A 189 0.38 -1.88 -1.25
CA TYR A 189 1.57 -2.44 -0.57
C TYR A 189 2.58 -1.35 -0.23
N ALA A 190 2.86 -0.45 -1.17
CA ALA A 190 3.82 0.63 -0.97
C ALA A 190 3.40 1.61 0.13
N GLU A 191 2.11 1.96 0.19
CA GLU A 191 1.57 2.82 1.24
C GLU A 191 1.61 2.16 2.63
N LEU A 192 1.21 0.89 2.70
CA LEU A 192 1.30 0.10 3.94
C LEU A 192 2.75 -0.09 4.37
N THR A 193 3.65 -0.31 3.43
CA THR A 193 5.09 -0.42 3.69
C THR A 193 5.60 0.90 4.26
N ALA A 194 5.32 2.04 3.63
CA ALA A 194 5.72 3.36 4.12
C ALA A 194 5.23 3.64 5.56
N ALA A 195 4.03 3.18 5.91
CA ALA A 195 3.46 3.32 7.25
C ALA A 195 4.13 2.41 8.31
N MET A 196 4.90 1.41 7.89
CA MET A 196 5.67 0.49 8.75
C MET A 196 7.15 0.89 8.83
N ALA A 197 7.50 2.15 8.56
CA ALA A 197 8.88 2.60 8.60
C ALA A 197 9.50 2.38 10.00
N PRO A 198 10.75 1.90 10.08
CA PRO A 198 11.41 1.75 11.36
C PRO A 198 11.64 3.12 12.01
N ASP A 199 11.70 3.13 13.34
CA ASP A 199 12.08 4.31 14.12
C ASP A 199 13.61 4.47 14.26
N ASP A 200 14.39 3.54 13.70
CA ASP A 200 15.85 3.60 13.73
C ASP A 200 16.39 4.71 12.81
N GLU A 201 17.34 5.47 13.34
CA GLU A 201 18.08 6.52 12.62
C GLU A 201 19.57 6.15 12.42
N GLY A 202 20.01 4.99 12.92
CA GLY A 202 21.36 4.46 12.73
C GLY A 202 21.50 3.67 11.42
N SER A 203 22.70 3.72 10.81
CA SER A 203 23.05 3.03 9.55
C SER A 203 22.28 3.50 8.30
N MET A 204 22.34 2.74 7.20
CA MET A 204 21.52 2.98 6.00
C MET A 204 20.03 2.68 6.22
N LYS A 205 19.66 2.01 7.32
CA LYS A 205 18.30 1.59 7.68
C LYS A 205 17.43 2.72 8.25
N THR A 206 17.54 3.92 7.68
CA THR A 206 16.80 5.09 8.17
C THR A 206 15.35 5.10 7.72
N LYS A 207 14.48 5.68 8.53
CA LYS A 207 13.10 6.04 8.14
C LYS A 207 13.02 6.78 6.81
N ALA A 208 13.96 7.68 6.53
CA ALA A 208 14.00 8.45 5.29
C ALA A 208 14.21 7.54 4.06
N ASN A 209 15.16 6.61 4.11
CA ASN A 209 15.40 5.66 3.01
C ASN A 209 14.22 4.71 2.82
N TRP A 210 13.64 4.22 3.92
CA TRP A 210 12.46 3.36 3.89
C TRP A 210 11.28 4.03 3.17
N VAL A 211 10.92 5.25 3.60
CA VAL A 211 9.82 6.02 3.03
C VAL A 211 10.12 6.40 1.58
N LYS A 212 11.37 6.75 1.26
CA LYS A 212 11.79 7.03 -0.12
C LYS A 212 11.51 5.86 -1.04
N TRP A 213 12.02 4.67 -0.73
CA TRP A 213 11.83 3.49 -1.60
C TRP A 213 10.38 3.03 -1.66
N SER A 214 9.64 3.16 -0.56
CA SER A 214 8.19 2.91 -0.55
C SER A 214 7.46 3.87 -1.50
N ASN A 215 7.79 5.17 -1.46
CA ASN A 215 7.20 6.15 -2.38
C ASN A 215 7.60 5.93 -3.84
N GLU A 216 8.84 5.51 -4.10
CA GLU A 216 9.28 5.12 -5.44
C GLU A 216 8.50 3.90 -5.95
N MET A 217 8.31 2.88 -5.12
CA MET A 217 7.47 1.71 -5.44
C MET A 217 6.05 2.14 -5.79
N LYS A 218 5.42 2.97 -4.96
CA LYS A 218 4.08 3.53 -5.21
C LYS A 218 4.04 4.26 -6.55
N LYS A 219 4.96 5.21 -6.76
CA LYS A 219 5.01 6.02 -7.98
C LYS A 219 5.16 5.14 -9.22
N ASN A 220 6.08 4.17 -9.20
CA ASN A 220 6.31 3.30 -10.34
C ASN A 220 5.11 2.40 -10.63
N ALA A 221 4.38 1.94 -9.59
CA ALA A 221 3.12 1.21 -9.76
C ALA A 221 2.04 2.09 -10.43
N THR A 222 1.87 3.33 -9.95
CA THR A 222 0.93 4.30 -10.55
C THR A 222 1.28 4.65 -11.98
N ASP A 223 2.56 4.90 -12.27
CA ASP A 223 3.03 5.18 -13.63
C ASP A 223 2.76 3.98 -14.55
N ALA A 224 2.90 2.74 -14.05
CA ALA A 224 2.61 1.53 -14.82
C ALA A 224 1.11 1.42 -15.15
N VAL A 225 0.22 1.60 -14.17
CA VAL A 225 -1.24 1.57 -14.38
C VAL A 225 -1.66 2.67 -15.36
N ALA A 226 -1.20 3.91 -15.15
CA ALA A 226 -1.51 5.04 -16.02
C ALA A 226 -0.99 4.84 -17.45
N ALA A 227 0.14 4.16 -17.63
CA ALA A 227 0.64 3.79 -18.94
C ALA A 227 -0.26 2.73 -19.60
N LEU A 228 -0.63 1.67 -18.88
CA LEU A 228 -1.49 0.59 -19.41
C LEU A 228 -2.87 1.09 -19.85
N LYS A 229 -3.39 2.13 -19.19
CA LYS A 229 -4.64 2.80 -19.60
C LYS A 229 -4.58 3.47 -20.98
N LYS A 230 -3.40 3.63 -21.56
CA LYS A 230 -3.20 4.11 -22.94
C LYS A 230 -3.25 2.97 -23.97
N GLY A 231 -3.66 1.76 -23.55
CA GLY A 231 -3.72 0.56 -24.39
C GLY A 231 -2.34 0.09 -24.82
N LYS A 232 -2.26 -0.56 -25.99
CA LYS A 232 -1.02 -1.15 -26.54
C LYS A 232 0.14 -0.15 -26.64
N ALA A 233 -0.14 1.12 -26.91
CA ALA A 233 0.87 2.18 -26.98
C ALA A 233 1.58 2.42 -25.63
N GLY A 234 0.94 2.06 -24.51
CA GLY A 234 1.46 2.22 -23.16
C GLY A 234 2.26 1.04 -22.62
N GLU A 235 2.21 -0.14 -23.24
CA GLU A 235 2.81 -1.38 -22.71
C GLU A 235 4.33 -1.26 -22.48
N LYS A 236 5.06 -0.64 -23.42
CA LYS A 236 6.51 -0.43 -23.28
C LYS A 236 6.84 0.50 -22.11
N THR A 237 6.04 1.54 -21.92
CA THR A 237 6.18 2.48 -20.81
C THR A 237 5.85 1.79 -19.49
N ALA A 238 4.80 0.96 -19.46
CA ALA A 238 4.42 0.17 -18.30
C ALA A 238 5.52 -0.83 -17.91
N ALA A 239 6.09 -1.56 -18.87
CA ALA A 239 7.22 -2.47 -18.64
C ALA A 239 8.43 -1.73 -18.06
N ALA A 240 8.74 -0.53 -18.56
CA ALA A 240 9.80 0.31 -18.00
C ALA A 240 9.50 0.74 -16.54
N SER A 241 8.24 1.03 -16.21
CA SER A 241 7.82 1.32 -14.83
C SER A 241 7.92 0.10 -13.92
N PHE A 242 7.50 -1.09 -14.38
CA PHE A 242 7.71 -2.34 -13.63
C PHE A 242 9.20 -2.64 -13.41
N LYS A 243 10.07 -2.34 -14.38
CA LYS A 243 11.53 -2.46 -14.21
C LYS A 243 12.06 -1.53 -13.12
N LYS A 244 11.56 -0.30 -13.04
CA LYS A 244 11.92 0.63 -11.95
C LYS A 244 11.37 0.15 -10.61
N LEU A 245 10.17 -0.42 -10.59
CA LEU A 245 9.59 -1.02 -9.39
C LEU A 245 10.46 -2.17 -8.86
N ASP A 246 10.88 -3.09 -9.72
CA ASP A 246 11.81 -4.18 -9.37
C ASP A 246 13.14 -3.65 -8.79
N ALA A 247 13.67 -2.58 -9.38
CA ALA A 247 14.87 -1.92 -8.89
C ALA A 247 14.68 -1.28 -7.49
N SER A 248 13.55 -0.60 -7.24
CA SER A 248 13.25 -0.03 -5.92
C SER A 248 13.04 -1.13 -4.86
N CYS A 249 12.36 -2.24 -5.20
CA CYS A 249 12.23 -3.40 -4.32
C CYS A 249 13.60 -3.99 -3.97
N THR A 250 14.48 -4.16 -4.96
CA THR A 250 15.85 -4.66 -4.77
C THR A 250 16.67 -3.72 -3.88
N ALA A 251 16.62 -2.41 -4.14
CA ALA A 251 17.33 -1.41 -3.33
C ALA A 251 16.89 -1.43 -1.86
N CYS A 252 15.57 -1.51 -1.61
CA CYS A 252 15.02 -1.63 -0.26
C CYS A 252 15.48 -2.93 0.42
N HIS A 253 15.36 -4.08 -0.25
CA HIS A 253 15.77 -5.36 0.31
C HIS A 253 17.28 -5.43 0.61
N ASN A 254 18.13 -4.82 -0.20
CA ASN A 254 19.58 -4.80 0.06
C ASN A 254 19.96 -4.05 1.34
N VAL A 255 19.08 -3.19 1.86
CA VAL A 255 19.34 -2.42 3.09
C VAL A 255 18.56 -2.94 4.27
N PHE A 256 17.31 -3.38 4.08
CA PHE A 256 16.38 -3.68 5.19
C PHE A 256 16.07 -5.16 5.39
N ARG A 257 16.53 -6.07 4.53
CA ARG A 257 16.19 -7.50 4.65
C ARG A 257 17.02 -8.22 5.72
N GLU A 258 18.24 -7.78 5.95
CA GLU A 258 19.17 -8.35 6.93
C GLU A 258 18.97 -7.77 8.33
#